data_AF-A0A972SJQ6-F1
#
_entry.id   AF-A0A972SJQ6-F1
#
_cell.length_a   1.000
_cell.length_b   1.000
_cell.length_c   1.000
_cell.angle_alpha   90.00
_cell.angle_beta   90.00
_cell.angle_gamma   90.00
#
_symmetry.space_group_name_H-M   'P 1'
#
loop_
_entity.id
_entity.type
_entity.pdbx_description
1 polymer ?
#
loop_
_entity_poly.entity_id
_entity_poly.type
_entity_poly.pdbx_seq_one_letter_code
_entity_poly.pdbx_strand_id
1 'polypeptide(L)'
;MRRPVEGGSNRYHESVNRPWLLHLLDDDLVLVGAPGVDVGDLSKVRDRPVGVLDHSGAQALLASLGFTRIAAQREEWMNAKRIKDRTIDAWVAPRMMVVHAVREVRGNLDVLQFGQVIRRSELWLAASKSLPDAEAKRWQAAWAAMQADGTVERIIRADQNPAINPVDEEKRIIREEPFR
;
A
#
# COMPACT_ATOMS: atom_id res chain seq x y z
N MET A 1 -21.43 33.00 18.21
CA MET A 1 -21.62 31.59 18.62
C MET A 1 -21.26 30.71 17.43
N ARG A 2 -20.06 30.12 17.41
CA ARG A 2 -19.60 29.21 16.33
C ARG A 2 -19.95 27.78 16.73
N ARG A 3 -20.66 27.04 15.87
CA ARG A 3 -20.84 25.59 16.03
C ARG A 3 -19.52 24.88 15.68
N PRO A 4 -19.13 23.80 16.37
CA PRO A 4 -17.96 23.01 16.00
C PRO A 4 -18.26 22.21 14.73
N VAL A 5 -17.28 22.11 13.84
CA VAL A 5 -17.25 21.18 12.71
C VAL A 5 -16.92 19.79 13.26
N GLU A 6 -17.91 18.90 13.28
CA GLU A 6 -17.72 17.49 13.59
C GLU A 6 -16.87 16.83 12.49
N GLY A 7 -15.89 16.04 12.93
CA GLY A 7 -15.00 15.27 12.07
C GLY A 7 -15.78 14.33 11.18
N GLY A 8 -15.50 14.38 9.88
CA GLY A 8 -16.10 13.51 8.90
C GLY A 8 -15.74 12.05 9.16
N SER A 9 -16.64 11.34 9.86
CA SER A 9 -16.72 9.89 9.78
C SER A 9 -17.08 9.52 8.35
N ASN A 10 -16.28 8.62 7.81
CA ASN A 10 -16.18 8.25 6.41
C ASN A 10 -17.54 7.75 5.88
N ARG A 11 -18.11 8.42 4.87
CA ARG A 11 -19.43 8.08 4.27
C ARG A 11 -19.38 6.87 3.32
N TYR A 12 -18.76 5.76 3.72
CA TYR A 12 -18.80 4.51 2.94
C TYR A 12 -19.81 3.48 3.47
N HIS A 13 -20.53 3.79 4.54
CA HIS A 13 -21.24 2.78 5.34
C HIS A 13 -22.77 2.71 5.16
N GLU A 14 -23.36 3.54 4.29
CA GLU A 14 -24.82 3.56 4.11
C GLU A 14 -25.24 3.35 2.66
N SER A 15 -25.15 2.10 2.17
CA SER A 15 -26.09 1.55 1.18
C SER A 15 -26.00 0.02 1.11
N VAL A 16 -27.11 -0.62 0.77
CA VAL A 16 -27.36 -2.08 0.78
C VAL A 16 -26.63 -2.82 -0.36
N ASN A 17 -25.32 -2.58 -0.53
CA ASN A 17 -24.52 -3.12 -1.63
C ASN A 17 -23.08 -3.31 -1.14
N ARG A 18 -22.73 -4.48 -0.61
CA ARG A 18 -21.48 -4.70 0.15
C ARG A 18 -20.37 -5.35 -0.70
N PRO A 19 -19.52 -4.58 -1.41
CA PRO A 19 -18.30 -5.14 -1.97
C PRO A 19 -17.20 -5.29 -0.92
N TRP A 20 -17.35 -4.77 0.31
CA TRP A 20 -16.34 -4.82 1.37
C TRP A 20 -16.83 -5.68 2.53
N LEU A 21 -16.18 -6.82 2.76
CA LEU A 21 -16.65 -7.88 3.64
C LEU A 21 -15.97 -7.87 5.02
N LEU A 22 -14.65 -7.68 5.05
CA LEU A 22 -13.82 -7.73 6.26
C LEU A 22 -12.78 -6.62 6.23
N HIS A 23 -12.60 -5.91 7.35
CA HIS A 23 -11.40 -5.10 7.55
C HIS A 23 -10.25 -6.03 7.91
N LEU A 24 -9.17 -5.97 7.12
CA LEU A 24 -8.01 -6.84 7.29
C LEU A 24 -6.94 -6.18 8.13
N LEU A 25 -6.57 -4.94 7.80
CA LEU A 25 -5.57 -4.14 8.50
C LEU A 25 -5.60 -2.68 8.05
N ASP A 26 -4.96 -1.82 8.84
CA ASP A 26 -4.65 -0.45 8.44
C ASP A 26 -3.23 -0.39 7.86
N ASP A 27 -3.07 0.27 6.73
CA ASP A 27 -1.76 0.58 6.14
C ASP A 27 -1.74 2.02 5.61
N ASP A 28 -0.77 2.80 6.06
CA ASP A 28 -0.68 4.21 5.67
C ASP A 28 -0.09 4.32 4.27
N LEU A 29 -0.70 5.19 3.45
CA LEU A 29 -0.04 5.71 2.26
C LEU A 29 1.01 6.72 2.72
N VAL A 30 2.28 6.38 2.51
CA VAL A 30 3.41 7.17 3.01
C VAL A 30 4.22 7.76 1.87
N LEU A 31 4.86 8.89 2.16
CA LEU A 31 5.96 9.41 1.37
C LEU A 31 7.28 8.86 1.90
N VAL A 32 8.06 8.24 1.02
CA VAL A 32 9.37 7.68 1.33
C VAL A 32 10.43 8.37 0.47
N GLY A 33 11.53 8.77 1.10
CA GLY A 33 12.64 9.48 0.48
C GLY A 33 13.90 8.63 0.42
N ALA A 34 14.68 8.81 -0.64
CA ALA A 34 16.06 8.37 -0.67
C ALA A 34 16.87 9.16 0.38
N PRO A 35 18.06 8.68 0.82
CA PRO A 35 18.89 9.39 1.79
C PRO A 35 19.09 10.88 1.45
N GLY A 36 18.82 11.76 2.41
CA GLY A 36 18.98 13.22 2.27
C GLY A 36 17.83 13.94 1.56
N VAL A 37 16.72 13.25 1.22
CA VAL A 37 15.53 13.85 0.64
C VAL A 37 14.55 14.25 1.74
N ASP A 38 14.18 15.53 1.79
CA ASP A 38 13.17 16.02 2.74
C ASP A 38 11.77 15.56 2.31
N VAL A 39 11.24 14.60 3.08
CA VAL A 39 9.92 14.00 2.89
C VAL A 39 8.94 14.37 4.00
N GLY A 40 9.21 15.43 4.76
CA GLY A 40 8.28 15.91 5.79
C GLY A 40 6.95 16.41 5.22
N ASP A 41 6.92 16.76 3.93
CA ASP A 41 5.73 17.19 3.21
C ASP A 41 5.85 16.83 1.71
N LEU A 42 4.76 16.34 1.13
CA LEU A 42 4.67 15.90 -0.26
C LEU A 42 5.02 17.02 -1.26
N SER A 43 4.72 18.28 -0.94
CA SER A 43 5.09 19.41 -1.81
C SER A 43 6.60 19.57 -2.01
N LYS A 44 7.43 19.11 -1.06
CA LYS A 44 8.90 19.23 -1.13
C LYS A 44 9.55 18.35 -2.18
N VAL A 45 8.81 17.36 -2.68
CA VAL A 45 9.28 16.43 -3.71
C VAL A 45 8.58 16.62 -5.05
N ARG A 46 7.78 17.70 -5.21
CA ARG A 46 6.96 17.92 -6.40
C ARG A 46 7.73 17.93 -7.72
N ASP A 47 8.91 18.53 -7.71
CA ASP A 47 9.78 18.66 -8.89
C ASP A 47 10.82 17.54 -9.00
N ARG A 48 10.70 16.49 -8.17
CA ARG A 48 11.60 15.34 -8.16
C ARG A 48 10.97 14.13 -8.86
N PRO A 49 11.78 13.20 -9.38
CA PRO A 49 11.24 11.92 -9.85
C PRO A 49 10.63 11.14 -8.68
N VAL A 50 9.31 10.92 -8.71
CA VAL A 50 8.55 10.23 -7.66
C VAL A 50 8.02 8.90 -8.19
N GLY A 51 8.50 7.80 -7.63
CA GLY A 51 8.00 6.45 -7.91
C GLY A 51 6.59 6.23 -7.36
N VAL A 52 5.80 5.46 -8.09
CA VAL A 52 4.46 4.96 -7.70
C VAL A 52 4.21 3.62 -8.40
N LEU A 53 3.27 2.83 -7.91
CA LEU A 53 2.73 1.71 -8.68
C LEU A 53 1.83 2.23 -9.81
N ASP A 54 1.92 1.60 -10.98
CA ASP A 54 1.13 1.93 -12.15
C ASP A 54 -0.36 1.62 -11.94
N HIS A 55 -1.22 2.48 -12.47
CA HIS A 55 -2.67 2.52 -12.25
C HIS A 55 -3.12 2.56 -10.78
N SER A 56 -2.25 2.98 -9.86
CA SER A 56 -2.57 3.04 -8.43
C SER A 56 -3.30 4.33 -8.04
N GLY A 57 -3.97 4.28 -6.88
CA GLY A 57 -4.51 5.49 -6.25
C GLY A 57 -3.44 6.54 -5.93
N ALA A 58 -2.20 6.12 -5.67
CA ALA A 58 -1.07 7.04 -5.47
C ALA A 58 -0.73 7.80 -6.77
N GLN A 59 -0.67 7.12 -7.91
CA GLN A 59 -0.45 7.76 -9.20
C GLN A 59 -1.54 8.76 -9.53
N ALA A 60 -2.81 8.38 -9.36
CA ALA A 60 -3.95 9.27 -9.58
C ALA A 60 -3.88 10.50 -8.66
N LEU A 61 -3.53 10.30 -7.38
CA LEU A 61 -3.37 11.38 -6.41
C LEU A 61 -2.26 12.36 -6.86
N LEU A 62 -1.06 11.87 -7.16
CA LEU A 62 0.05 12.75 -7.56
C LEU A 62 -0.28 13.52 -8.84
N ALA A 63 -0.92 12.87 -9.82
CA ALA A 63 -1.36 13.53 -11.04
C ALA A 63 -2.37 14.65 -10.75
N SER A 64 -3.34 14.40 -9.85
CA SER A 64 -4.34 15.41 -9.44
C SER A 64 -3.72 16.61 -8.70
N LEU A 65 -2.58 16.40 -8.04
CA LEU A 65 -1.80 17.45 -7.37
C LEU A 65 -0.81 18.15 -8.32
N GLY A 66 -0.82 17.79 -9.60
CA GLY A 66 0.01 18.40 -10.64
C GLY A 66 1.50 18.04 -10.52
N PHE A 67 1.82 16.83 -10.06
CA PHE A 67 3.17 16.29 -10.21
C PHE A 67 3.43 15.99 -11.69
N THR A 68 4.57 16.44 -12.21
CA THR A 68 4.94 16.27 -13.62
C THR A 68 5.98 15.16 -13.84
N ARG A 69 6.66 14.72 -12.77
CA ARG A 69 7.74 13.72 -12.80
C ARG A 69 7.35 12.41 -12.10
N ILE A 70 6.14 11.94 -12.39
CA ILE A 70 5.63 10.66 -11.86
C ILE A 70 6.30 9.52 -12.61
N ALA A 71 6.98 8.65 -11.87
CA ALA A 71 7.77 7.54 -12.37
C ALA A 71 7.07 6.20 -12.07
N ALA A 72 5.91 5.97 -12.70
CA ALA A 72 5.11 4.76 -12.47
C ALA A 72 5.84 3.47 -12.88
N GLN A 73 5.64 2.39 -12.11
CA GLN A 73 6.20 1.06 -12.37
C GLN A 73 5.14 -0.02 -12.14
N ARG A 74 5.28 -1.15 -12.83
CA ARG A 74 4.31 -2.26 -12.76
C ARG A 74 4.36 -3.03 -11.44
N GLU A 75 5.50 -3.01 -10.77
CA GLU A 75 5.72 -3.73 -9.51
C GLU A 75 6.53 -2.86 -8.52
N GLU A 76 6.22 -2.99 -7.22
CA GLU A 76 6.81 -2.13 -6.19
C GLU A 76 8.31 -2.38 -5.98
N TRP A 77 8.79 -3.61 -6.20
CA TRP A 77 10.23 -3.92 -6.11
C TRP A 77 11.06 -3.13 -7.13
N MET A 78 10.47 -2.74 -8.27
CA MET A 78 11.12 -1.89 -9.25
C MET A 78 11.37 -0.49 -8.67
N ASN A 79 10.41 0.07 -7.92
CA ASN A 79 10.59 1.33 -7.21
C ASN A 79 11.67 1.21 -6.11
N ALA A 80 11.70 0.09 -5.39
CA ALA A 80 12.76 -0.19 -4.40
C ALA A 80 14.16 -0.25 -5.02
N LYS A 81 14.30 -0.86 -6.21
CA LYS A 81 15.56 -0.83 -6.97
C LYS A 81 15.89 0.60 -7.42
N ARG A 82 14.91 1.33 -7.94
CA ARG A 82 15.12 2.68 -8.48
C ARG A 82 15.49 3.71 -7.42
N ILE A 83 14.95 3.60 -6.20
CA ILE A 83 15.31 4.50 -5.08
C ILE A 83 16.71 4.17 -4.56
N LYS A 84 17.09 2.88 -4.52
CA LYS A 84 18.46 2.42 -4.23
C LYS A 84 19.46 2.95 -5.25
N ASP A 85 19.12 2.85 -6.54
CA ASP A 85 19.94 3.31 -7.66
C ASP A 85 19.88 4.84 -7.86
N ARG A 86 19.16 5.57 -6.99
CA ARG A 86 19.00 7.04 -7.03
C ARG A 86 18.42 7.57 -8.35
N THR A 87 17.63 6.75 -9.05
CA THR A 87 16.91 7.14 -10.27
C THR A 87 15.52 7.70 -9.99
N ILE A 88 15.01 7.48 -8.77
CA ILE A 88 13.91 8.24 -8.15
C ILE A 88 14.42 8.78 -6.81
N ASP A 89 13.92 9.95 -6.42
CA ASP A 89 14.28 10.58 -5.15
C ASP A 89 13.25 10.30 -4.05
N ALA A 90 12.01 10.08 -4.47
CA ALA A 90 10.89 9.80 -3.58
C ALA A 90 10.00 8.70 -4.15
N TRP A 91 9.20 8.10 -3.28
CA TRP A 91 8.28 7.03 -3.60
C TRP A 91 7.03 7.17 -2.72
N VAL A 92 5.86 7.10 -3.33
CA VAL A 92 4.58 7.11 -2.62
C VAL A 92 3.90 5.76 -2.77
N ALA A 93 3.78 5.04 -1.65
CA ALA A 93 3.19 3.70 -1.60
C ALA A 93 2.69 3.37 -0.18
N PRO A 94 1.84 2.34 -0.03
CA PRO A 94 1.49 1.80 1.28
C PRO A 94 2.75 1.34 2.03
N ARG A 95 2.84 1.64 3.34
CA ARG A 95 4.06 1.40 4.12
C ARG A 95 4.48 -0.07 4.09
N MET A 96 3.54 -1.01 4.21
CA MET A 96 3.90 -2.43 4.18
C MET A 96 4.43 -2.87 2.81
N MET A 97 3.90 -2.32 1.72
CA MET A 97 4.41 -2.57 0.38
C MET A 97 5.84 -2.05 0.19
N VAL A 98 6.16 -0.88 0.76
CA VAL A 98 7.54 -0.36 0.76
C VAL A 98 8.49 -1.34 1.47
N VAL A 99 8.10 -1.77 2.68
CA VAL A 99 8.89 -2.70 3.49
C VAL A 99 9.12 -4.01 2.75
N HIS A 100 8.05 -4.57 2.16
CA HIS A 100 8.12 -5.80 1.39
C HIS A 100 9.04 -5.68 0.18
N ALA A 101 8.84 -4.68 -0.68
CA ALA A 101 9.60 -4.50 -1.91
C ALA A 101 11.09 -4.21 -1.67
N VAL A 102 11.44 -3.47 -0.60
CA VAL A 102 12.85 -3.26 -0.23
C VAL A 102 13.51 -4.57 0.22
N ARG A 103 12.81 -5.39 1.01
CA ARG A 103 13.32 -6.70 1.44
C ARG A 103 13.49 -7.66 0.28
N GLU A 104 12.53 -7.65 -0.65
CA GLU A 104 12.53 -8.44 -1.87
C GLU A 104 13.78 -8.21 -2.73
N VAL A 105 14.31 -6.98 -2.77
CA VAL A 105 15.56 -6.62 -3.45
C VAL A 105 16.80 -6.64 -2.53
N ARG A 106 16.68 -7.22 -1.33
CA ARG A 106 17.72 -7.26 -0.28
C ARG A 106 18.27 -5.86 0.05
N GLY A 107 17.42 -4.85 0.00
CA GLY A 107 17.73 -3.47 0.34
C GLY A 107 17.76 -3.24 1.86
N ASN A 108 18.31 -2.09 2.26
CA ASN A 108 18.34 -1.65 3.65
C ASN A 108 17.21 -0.65 3.89
N LEU A 109 16.35 -0.89 4.88
CA LEU A 109 15.29 0.04 5.26
C LEU A 109 15.81 1.23 6.07
N ASP A 110 16.91 1.06 6.79
CA ASP A 110 17.45 2.09 7.70
C ASP A 110 17.99 3.32 6.97
N VAL A 111 18.26 3.19 5.66
CA VAL A 111 18.71 4.30 4.81
C VAL A 111 17.55 5.06 4.16
N LEU A 112 16.31 4.53 4.23
CA LEU A 112 15.14 5.21 3.71
C LEU A 112 14.58 6.19 4.72
N GLN A 113 14.09 7.32 4.22
CA GLN A 113 13.41 8.32 5.05
C GLN A 113 11.91 8.12 4.92
N PHE A 114 11.26 7.64 5.97
CA PHE A 114 9.79 7.62 6.04
C PHE A 114 9.31 8.98 6.55
N GLY A 115 8.53 9.67 5.73
CA GLY A 115 8.08 11.02 5.97
C GLY A 115 6.58 11.12 6.20
N GLN A 116 5.95 12.05 5.48
CA GLN A 116 4.52 12.33 5.59
C GLN A 116 3.67 11.06 5.41
N VAL A 117 2.73 10.86 6.34
CA VAL A 117 1.55 10.01 6.11
C VAL A 117 0.56 10.83 5.29
N ILE A 118 0.45 10.52 4.00
CA ILE A 118 -0.39 11.25 3.05
C ILE A 118 -1.87 10.94 3.32
N ARG A 119 -2.16 9.68 3.62
CA ARG A 119 -3.51 9.22 3.95
C ARG A 119 -3.43 7.91 4.73
N ARG A 120 -4.21 7.77 5.79
CA ARG A 120 -4.49 6.46 6.38
C ARG A 120 -5.29 5.63 5.39
N SER A 121 -4.86 4.41 5.08
CA SER A 121 -5.65 3.51 4.23
C SER A 121 -6.01 2.25 5.01
N GLU A 122 -7.15 1.69 4.65
CA GLU A 122 -7.67 0.46 5.23
C GLU A 122 -7.66 -0.60 4.13
N LEU A 123 -7.12 -1.77 4.43
CA LEU A 123 -7.18 -2.92 3.55
C LEU A 123 -8.43 -3.73 3.91
N TRP A 124 -9.27 -3.96 2.90
CA TRP A 124 -10.52 -4.70 3.06
C TRP A 124 -10.54 -5.92 2.15
N LEU A 125 -11.08 -7.02 2.65
CA LEU A 125 -11.45 -8.15 1.81
C LEU A 125 -12.69 -7.76 1.01
N ALA A 126 -12.56 -7.69 -0.30
CA ALA A 126 -13.68 -7.44 -1.17
C ALA A 126 -14.44 -8.72 -1.53
N ALA A 127 -15.76 -8.62 -1.70
CA ALA A 127 -16.63 -9.72 -2.11
C ALA A 127 -17.48 -9.33 -3.33
N SER A 128 -17.81 -10.32 -4.17
CA SER A 128 -18.80 -10.12 -5.23
C SER A 128 -20.15 -9.76 -4.63
N LYS A 129 -20.89 -8.89 -5.32
CA LYS A 129 -22.29 -8.56 -4.98
C LYS A 129 -23.21 -9.79 -5.00
N SER A 130 -22.81 -10.84 -5.71
CA SER A 130 -23.55 -12.10 -5.80
C SER A 130 -23.20 -13.11 -4.71
N LEU A 131 -22.31 -12.77 -3.77
CA LEU A 131 -21.92 -13.68 -2.69
C LEU A 131 -23.13 -13.93 -1.77
N PRO A 132 -23.53 -15.20 -1.54
CA PRO A 132 -24.64 -15.51 -0.64
C PRO A 132 -24.36 -15.03 0.80
N ASP A 133 -25.38 -14.51 1.47
CA ASP A 133 -25.26 -14.00 2.84
C ASP A 133 -24.74 -15.06 3.83
N ALA A 134 -25.12 -16.32 3.66
CA ALA A 134 -24.63 -17.42 4.49
C ALA A 134 -23.10 -17.59 4.35
N GLU A 135 -22.59 -17.42 3.14
CA GLU A 135 -21.15 -17.53 2.85
C GLU A 135 -20.39 -16.31 3.40
N ALA A 136 -20.94 -15.10 3.22
CA ALA A 136 -20.40 -13.88 3.82
C ALA A 136 -20.27 -14.00 5.35
N LYS A 137 -21.31 -14.50 6.02
CA LYS A 137 -21.31 -14.75 7.47
C LYS A 137 -20.28 -15.80 7.88
N ARG A 138 -20.08 -16.84 7.07
CA ARG A 138 -19.06 -17.87 7.32
C ARG A 138 -17.65 -17.27 7.31
N TRP A 139 -17.34 -16.42 6.34
CA TRP A 139 -16.03 -15.76 6.26
C TRP A 139 -15.82 -14.76 7.41
N GLN A 140 -16.85 -14.01 7.77
CA GLN A 140 -16.83 -13.11 8.93
C GLN A 140 -16.58 -13.87 10.24
N ALA A 141 -17.26 -14.99 10.45
CA ALA A 141 -17.05 -15.82 11.63
C ALA A 141 -15.64 -16.42 11.69
N ALA A 142 -15.12 -16.91 10.54
CA ALA A 142 -13.76 -17.43 10.45
C ALA A 142 -12.72 -16.34 10.76
N TRP A 143 -12.90 -15.13 10.21
CA TRP A 143 -12.02 -14.00 10.49
C TRP A 143 -12.02 -13.62 11.97
N ALA A 144 -13.20 -13.52 12.59
CA ALA A 144 -13.32 -13.23 14.01
C ALA A 144 -12.64 -14.32 14.88
N ALA A 145 -12.76 -15.60 14.51
CA ALA A 145 -12.07 -16.68 15.19
C ALA A 145 -10.53 -16.56 15.07
N MET A 146 -10.01 -16.24 13.89
CA MET A 146 -8.58 -16.01 13.66
C MET A 146 -8.03 -14.78 14.40
N GLN A 147 -8.87 -13.76 14.61
CA GLN A 147 -8.51 -12.62 15.44
C GLN A 147 -8.45 -13.04 16.92
N ALA A 148 -9.46 -13.77 17.40
CA ALA A 148 -9.57 -14.21 18.79
C ALA A 148 -8.46 -15.19 19.21
N ASP A 149 -8.00 -16.05 18.28
CA ASP A 149 -6.94 -17.04 18.56
C ASP A 149 -5.51 -16.52 18.31
N GLY A 150 -5.35 -15.26 17.90
CA GLY A 150 -4.06 -14.63 17.61
C GLY A 150 -3.42 -15.03 16.29
N THR A 151 -4.10 -15.81 15.43
CA THR A 151 -3.61 -16.17 14.10
C THR A 151 -3.34 -14.93 13.23
N VAL A 152 -4.22 -13.93 13.26
CA VAL A 152 -4.03 -12.68 12.50
C VAL A 152 -2.77 -11.96 12.93
N GLU A 153 -2.56 -11.78 14.24
CA GLU A 153 -1.38 -11.10 14.78
C GLU A 153 -0.09 -11.85 14.38
N ARG A 154 -0.10 -13.18 14.45
CA ARG A 154 1.04 -14.00 14.04
C ARG A 154 1.36 -13.85 12.55
N ILE A 155 0.35 -13.76 11.68
CA ILE A 155 0.55 -13.54 10.24
C ILE A 155 1.17 -12.16 9.99
N ILE A 156 0.59 -11.11 10.59
CA ILE A 156 1.11 -9.74 10.45
C ILE A 156 2.54 -9.65 10.97
N ARG A 157 2.82 -10.24 12.13
CA ARG A 157 4.18 -10.28 12.68
C ARG A 157 5.14 -11.05 11.78
N ALA A 158 4.72 -12.17 11.19
CA ALA A 158 5.56 -12.94 10.28
C ALA A 158 5.91 -12.13 9.02
N ASP A 159 4.96 -11.37 8.47
CA ASP A 159 5.22 -10.47 7.34
C ASP A 159 6.16 -9.31 7.74
N GLN A 160 6.04 -8.83 8.99
CA GLN A 160 6.93 -7.82 9.56
C GLN A 160 8.31 -8.38 9.97
N ASN A 161 8.50 -9.70 10.04
CA ASN A 161 9.73 -10.35 10.50
C ASN A 161 10.65 -10.73 9.30
N PRO A 162 11.94 -10.36 9.29
CA PRO A 162 12.87 -10.52 8.16
C PRO A 162 13.13 -11.93 7.60
N ALA A 163 12.57 -13.00 8.15
CA ALA A 163 12.85 -14.38 7.74
C ALA A 163 11.97 -14.87 6.56
N ILE A 164 11.56 -14.00 5.65
CA ILE A 164 10.81 -14.39 4.45
C ILE A 164 11.79 -14.78 3.35
N ASN A 165 11.78 -16.06 2.97
CA ASN A 165 12.48 -16.53 1.79
C ASN A 165 11.91 -15.81 0.56
N PRO A 166 12.74 -15.20 -0.30
CA PRO A 166 12.26 -14.52 -1.50
C PRO A 166 11.41 -15.47 -2.33
N VAL A 167 10.33 -14.95 -2.91
CA VAL A 167 9.60 -15.65 -3.97
C VAL A 167 10.61 -15.93 -5.07
N ASP A 168 10.70 -17.21 -5.45
CA ASP A 168 11.60 -17.69 -6.51
C ASP A 168 11.52 -16.77 -7.73
N GLU A 169 12.68 -16.32 -8.21
CA GLU A 169 12.80 -15.37 -9.32
C GLU A 169 12.16 -15.94 -10.60
N GLU A 170 12.15 -17.26 -10.76
CA GLU A 170 11.44 -17.96 -11.84
C GLU A 170 9.91 -17.79 -11.78
N LYS A 171 9.34 -17.57 -10.59
CA LYS A 171 7.91 -17.33 -10.39
C LYS A 171 7.52 -15.86 -10.58
N ARG A 172 8.50 -14.94 -10.55
CA ARG A 172 8.32 -13.51 -10.83
C ARG A 172 8.37 -13.18 -12.32
N ILE A 173 8.96 -14.06 -13.12
CA ILE A 173 8.86 -13.97 -14.58
C ILE A 173 7.41 -14.32 -14.94
N ILE A 174 6.55 -13.30 -14.98
CA ILE A 174 5.37 -13.33 -15.85
C ILE A 174 5.96 -13.64 -17.22
N ARG A 175 5.69 -14.84 -17.76
CA ARG A 175 5.96 -15.11 -19.16
C ARG A 175 5.18 -14.06 -19.94
N GLU A 176 5.88 -13.01 -20.37
CA GLU A 176 5.40 -12.11 -21.41
C GLU A 176 5.31 -12.96 -22.68
N GLU A 177 4.27 -13.80 -22.77
CA GLU A 177 3.88 -14.29 -24.08
C GLU A 177 3.48 -13.05 -24.88
N PRO A 178 4.13 -12.78 -26.02
CA PRO A 178 3.75 -11.66 -26.84
C PRO A 178 2.28 -11.83 -27.23
N PHE A 179 1.46 -10.83 -26.94
CA PHE A 179 0.10 -10.75 -27.46
C PHE A 179 0.17 -10.93 -28.98
N ARG A 180 -0.36 -12.05 -29.49
CA ARG A 180 -0.58 -12.27 -30.92
C ARG A 180 -1.81 -11.53 -31.40
#